data_AF-A0A8D8CQL2-F1
#
_entry.id   AF-A0A8D8CQL2-F1
#
_cell.length_a   1.000
_cell.length_b   1.000
_cell.length_c   1.000
_cell.angle_alpha   90.00
_cell.angle_beta   90.00
_cell.angle_gamma   90.00
#
_symmetry.space_group_name_H-M   'P 1'
#
loop_
_entity.id
_entity.type
_entity.pdbx_description
1 polymer ?
#
loop_
_entity_poly.entity_id
_entity_poly.type
_entity_poly.pdbx_seq_one_letter_code
_entity_poly.pdbx_strand_id
1 'polypeptide(L)'
;QQTRILLTDIACCSLMRLDVSSMDKLWDLMVMIFKWQMYLTNKSAQALMDLTFRHLDGIGRLIPEMRKQILIDNVKKTLIEMWEPLCEDDQIIVHRRVYKWLKPYTTKISILIRMGLQKQDGEFEPTPQ
;
A
#
# COMPACT_ATOMS: atom_id res chain seq x y z
N GLN A 1 -0.95 -10.84 -8.72
CA GLN A 1 -2.10 -11.76 -8.86
C GLN A 1 -2.54 -12.35 -7.53
N GLN A 2 -1.65 -13.02 -6.77
CA GLN A 2 -2.00 -13.74 -5.53
C GLN A 2 -2.63 -12.85 -4.44
N THR A 3 -2.13 -11.63 -4.23
CA THR A 3 -2.71 -10.68 -3.26
C THR A 3 -4.16 -10.31 -3.57
N ARG A 4 -4.50 -10.13 -4.85
CA ARG A 4 -5.87 -9.80 -5.28
C ARG A 4 -6.83 -10.96 -5.01
N ILE A 5 -6.37 -12.19 -5.24
CA ILE A 5 -7.14 -13.41 -4.95
C ILE A 5 -7.41 -13.51 -3.44
N LEU A 6 -6.37 -13.40 -2.61
CA LEU A 6 -6.50 -13.44 -1.16
C LEU A 6 -7.47 -12.36 -0.63
N LEU A 7 -7.38 -11.12 -1.12
CA LEU A 7 -8.30 -10.05 -0.71
C LEU A 7 -9.74 -10.33 -1.16
N THR A 8 -9.92 -10.96 -2.32
CA THR A 8 -11.25 -11.39 -2.79
C THR A 8 -11.82 -12.46 -1.87
N ASP A 9 -11.01 -13.46 -1.49
CA ASP A 9 -11.44 -14.51 -0.57
C ASP A 9 -11.82 -13.94 0.81
N ILE A 10 -11.05 -12.97 1.32
CA ILE A 10 -11.35 -12.28 2.58
C ILE A 10 -12.68 -11.50 2.47
N ALA A 11 -12.88 -10.73 1.39
CA ALA A 11 -14.12 -9.98 1.19
C ALA A 11 -15.34 -10.90 1.04
N CYS A 12 -15.19 -12.03 0.35
CA CYS A 12 -16.23 -13.05 0.19
C CYS A 12 -16.56 -13.79 1.50
N CYS A 13 -15.59 -13.93 2.41
CA CYS A 13 -15.80 -14.43 3.76
C CYS A 13 -16.48 -13.41 4.69
N SER A 14 -16.49 -12.12 4.33
CA SER A 14 -17.19 -11.10 5.08
C SER A 14 -18.70 -11.19 4.88
N LEU A 15 -19.47 -10.73 5.86
CA LEU A 15 -20.94 -10.73 5.79
C LEU A 15 -21.46 -9.86 4.62
N MET A 16 -20.64 -8.90 4.15
CA MET A 16 -20.88 -8.09 2.94
C MET A 16 -20.19 -8.73 1.74
N ARG A 17 -20.90 -9.63 1.04
CA ARG A 17 -20.42 -10.18 -0.23
C ARG A 17 -20.50 -9.12 -1.32
N LEU A 18 -19.35 -8.73 -1.86
CA LEU A 18 -19.27 -7.84 -3.00
C LEU A 18 -19.38 -8.66 -4.30
N ASP A 19 -20.09 -8.13 -5.29
CA ASP A 19 -20.06 -8.69 -6.64
C ASP A 19 -18.71 -8.41 -7.32
N VAL A 20 -18.46 -9.08 -8.44
CA VAL A 20 -17.18 -8.97 -9.18
C VAL A 20 -16.86 -7.52 -9.58
N SER A 21 -17.85 -6.74 -10.02
CA SER A 21 -17.62 -5.34 -10.40
C SER A 21 -17.27 -4.47 -9.19
N SER A 22 -17.92 -4.71 -8.06
CA SER A 22 -17.61 -4.00 -6.81
C SER A 22 -16.24 -4.38 -6.25
N MET A 23 -15.84 -5.64 -6.35
CA MET A 23 -14.50 -6.11 -5.97
C MET A 23 -13.40 -5.47 -6.83
N ASP A 24 -13.63 -5.33 -8.13
CA ASP A 24 -12.68 -4.66 -9.04
C ASP A 24 -12.48 -3.19 -8.66
N LYS A 25 -13.58 -2.48 -8.36
CA LYS A 25 -13.51 -1.09 -7.88
C LYS A 25 -12.79 -0.97 -6.54
N LEU A 26 -13.02 -1.91 -5.62
CA LEU A 26 -12.34 -1.93 -4.32
C LEU A 26 -10.84 -2.16 -4.49
N TRP A 27 -10.44 -3.10 -5.34
CA TRP A 27 -9.04 -3.36 -5.67
C TRP A 27 -8.37 -2.11 -6.26
N ASP A 28 -9.00 -1.48 -7.25
CA ASP A 28 -8.48 -0.26 -7.87
C ASP A 28 -8.32 0.86 -6.84
N LEU A 29 -9.30 1.05 -5.95
CA LEU A 29 -9.20 2.02 -4.86
C LEU A 29 -8.01 1.71 -3.94
N MET A 30 -7.88 0.46 -3.47
CA MET A 30 -6.78 0.06 -2.58
C MET A 30 -5.42 0.27 -3.22
N VAL A 31 -5.24 -0.13 -4.48
CA VAL A 31 -3.98 0.03 -5.21
C VAL A 31 -3.67 1.51 -5.46
N MET A 32 -4.66 2.31 -5.85
CA MET A 32 -4.43 3.75 -6.08
C MET A 32 -4.12 4.50 -4.80
N ILE A 33 -4.74 4.16 -3.66
CA ILE A 33 -4.39 4.76 -2.36
C ILE A 33 -2.98 4.34 -1.93
N PHE A 34 -2.58 3.09 -2.15
CA PHE A 34 -1.20 2.67 -1.91
C PHE A 34 -0.21 3.37 -2.86
N LYS A 35 -0.55 3.53 -4.15
CA LYS A 35 0.25 4.32 -5.12
C LYS A 35 0.42 5.76 -4.64
N TRP A 36 -0.64 6.38 -4.12
CA TRP A 36 -0.58 7.71 -3.51
C TRP A 36 0.35 7.76 -2.30
N GLN A 37 0.24 6.80 -1.38
CA GLN A 37 1.14 6.75 -0.22
C GLN A 37 2.59 6.55 -0.64
N MET A 38 2.86 5.70 -1.62
CA MET A 38 4.18 5.52 -2.23
C MET A 38 4.68 6.80 -2.90
N TYR A 39 3.80 7.56 -3.55
CA TYR A 39 4.12 8.87 -4.12
C TYR A 39 4.66 9.84 -3.06
N LEU A 40 4.07 9.86 -1.86
CA LEU A 40 4.54 10.69 -0.75
C LEU A 40 5.92 10.25 -0.21
N THR A 41 6.29 8.97 -0.41
CA THR A 41 7.61 8.45 0.00
C THR A 41 8.74 8.73 -1.00
N ASN A 42 8.46 9.38 -2.14
CA ASN A 42 9.41 9.48 -3.26
C ASN A 42 10.71 10.25 -2.97
N LYS A 43 10.85 10.81 -1.76
CA LYS A 43 12.03 11.54 -1.29
C LYS A 43 13.05 10.67 -0.54
N SER A 44 12.68 9.47 -0.09
CA SER A 44 13.58 8.62 0.70
C SER A 44 13.17 7.14 0.63
N ALA A 45 14.13 6.26 0.39
CA ALA A 45 13.90 4.81 0.47
C ALA A 45 13.51 4.38 1.89
N GLN A 46 14.00 5.05 2.93
CA GLN A 46 13.63 4.77 4.32
C GLN A 46 12.14 5.02 4.58
N ALA A 47 11.53 5.99 3.89
CA ALA A 47 10.11 6.27 4.02
C ALA A 47 9.21 5.11 3.53
N LEU A 48 9.72 4.19 2.71
CA LEU A 48 9.05 2.94 2.36
C LEU A 48 8.94 2.01 3.57
N MET A 49 9.99 1.91 4.38
CA MET A 49 9.96 1.10 5.62
C MET A 49 8.98 1.68 6.62
N ASP A 50 8.99 3.00 6.80
CA ASP A 50 8.03 3.69 7.68
C ASP A 50 6.59 3.50 7.23
N LEU A 51 6.34 3.56 5.91
CA LEU A 51 5.04 3.26 5.33
C LEU A 51 4.63 1.81 5.64
N THR A 52 5.54 0.87 5.41
CA THR A 52 5.30 -0.56 5.67
C THR A 52 4.95 -0.81 7.14
N PHE A 53 5.70 -0.23 8.07
CA PHE A 53 5.46 -0.38 9.51
C PHE A 53 4.14 0.24 9.95
N ARG A 54 3.76 1.41 9.41
CA ARG A 54 2.44 1.99 9.66
C ARG A 54 1.30 1.07 9.21
N HIS A 55 1.44 0.40 8.07
CA HIS A 55 0.43 -0.57 7.63
C HIS A 55 0.36 -1.79 8.55
N LEU A 56 1.51 -2.33 8.98
CA LEU A 56 1.57 -3.43 9.94
C LEU A 56 0.91 -3.05 11.28
N ASP A 57 1.17 -1.84 11.78
CA ASP A 57 0.50 -1.32 12.99
C ASP A 57 -1.01 -1.15 12.78
N GLY A 58 -1.42 -0.66 11.60
CA GLY A 58 -2.82 -0.58 11.21
C GLY A 58 -3.51 -1.95 11.28
N ILE A 59 -2.89 -2.99 10.71
CA ILE A 59 -3.37 -4.37 10.80
C ILE A 59 -3.46 -4.82 12.26
N GLY A 60 -2.43 -4.54 13.06
CA GLY A 60 -2.41 -4.84 14.49
C GLY A 60 -3.58 -4.20 15.26
N ARG A 61 -4.06 -3.03 14.86
CA ARG A 61 -5.24 -2.39 15.49
C ARG A 61 -6.57 -3.06 15.12
N LEU A 62 -6.65 -3.71 13.97
CA LEU A 62 -7.88 -4.34 13.47
C LEU A 62 -8.16 -5.73 14.07
N ILE A 63 -7.13 -6.42 14.57
CA ILE A 63 -7.24 -7.77 15.11
C ILE A 63 -7.50 -7.67 16.63
N PRO A 64 -8.49 -8.33 17.24
CA PRO A 64 -8.75 -8.21 18.69
C PRO A 64 -7.83 -9.07 19.58
N GLU A 65 -7.15 -10.09 19.04
CA GLU A 65 -6.37 -11.07 19.80
C GLU A 65 -5.13 -10.52 20.54
N MET A 66 -4.89 -11.04 21.74
CA MET A 66 -3.82 -10.61 22.63
C MET A 66 -2.40 -10.93 22.12
N ARG A 67 -2.22 -11.97 21.29
CA ARG A 67 -0.90 -12.43 20.77
C ARG A 67 -0.50 -11.82 19.42
N LYS A 68 -1.35 -11.01 18.80
CA LYS A 68 -1.09 -10.40 17.48
C LYS A 68 0.16 -9.51 17.47
N GLN A 69 0.42 -8.81 18.58
CA GLN A 69 1.51 -7.83 18.66
C GLN A 69 2.86 -8.51 18.47
N ILE A 70 3.02 -9.70 19.06
CA ILE A 70 4.23 -10.52 18.90
C ILE A 70 4.47 -10.87 17.43
N LEU A 71 3.42 -11.21 16.68
CA LEU A 71 3.54 -11.52 15.25
C LEU A 71 3.93 -10.27 14.43
N ILE A 72 3.30 -9.12 14.72
CA ILE A 72 3.63 -7.85 14.07
C ILE A 72 5.08 -7.44 14.36
N ASP A 73 5.51 -7.55 15.61
CA ASP A 73 6.86 -7.20 16.05
C ASP A 73 7.90 -8.14 15.41
N ASN A 74 7.59 -9.43 15.29
CA ASN A 74 8.45 -10.39 14.60
C ASN A 74 8.61 -10.03 13.11
N VAL A 75 7.52 -9.70 12.41
CA VAL A 75 7.58 -9.28 10.99
C VAL A 75 8.40 -8.00 10.85
N LYS A 76 8.19 -7.00 11.72
CA LYS A 76 8.98 -5.77 11.73
C LYS A 76 10.45 -6.06 11.93
N LYS A 77 10.80 -6.90 12.91
CA LYS A 77 12.18 -7.31 13.19
C LYS A 77 12.82 -7.97 11.96
N THR A 78 12.16 -8.95 11.34
CA THR A 78 12.67 -9.60 10.14
C THR A 78 12.87 -8.61 8.99
N LEU A 79 11.96 -7.65 8.81
CA LEU A 79 12.12 -6.60 7.80
C LEU A 79 13.34 -5.72 8.08
N ILE A 80 13.60 -5.35 9.33
CA ILE A 80 14.80 -4.59 9.73
C ILE A 80 16.07 -5.41 9.43
N GLU A 81 16.10 -6.68 9.84
CA GLU A 81 17.24 -7.58 9.62
C GLU A 81 17.57 -7.77 8.12
N MET A 82 16.56 -7.67 7.25
CA MET A 82 16.76 -7.71 5.79
C MET A 82 17.11 -6.34 5.19
N TRP A 83 16.68 -5.24 5.81
CA TRP A 83 16.82 -3.88 5.28
C TRP A 83 18.14 -3.22 5.68
N GLU A 84 18.56 -3.35 6.94
CA GLU A 84 19.78 -2.72 7.47
C GLU A 84 21.07 -3.11 6.73
N PRO A 85 21.24 -4.37 6.26
CA PRO A 85 22.44 -4.74 5.51
C PRO A 85 22.51 -4.14 4.09
N LEU A 86 21.39 -3.63 3.57
CA LEU A 86 21.33 -3.04 2.23
C LEU A 86 22.02 -1.68 2.24
N CYS A 87 22.86 -1.43 1.24
CA CYS A 87 23.38 -0.09 1.01
C CYS A 87 22.27 0.85 0.48
N GLU A 88 22.54 2.16 0.50
CA GLU A 88 21.56 3.16 0.05
C GLU A 88 21.07 2.91 -1.39
N ASP A 89 21.97 2.51 -2.30
CA ASP A 89 21.62 2.20 -3.69
C ASP A 89 20.65 1.01 -3.78
N ASP A 90 20.87 -0.05 -2.99
CA ASP A 90 19.99 -1.21 -2.95
C ASP A 90 18.60 -0.84 -2.41
N GLN A 91 18.55 -0.02 -1.36
CA GLN A 91 17.29 0.47 -0.79
C GLN A 91 16.52 1.32 -1.83
N ILE A 92 17.21 2.20 -2.57
CA ILE A 92 16.63 2.96 -3.68
C ILE A 92 16.11 2.04 -4.78
N ILE A 93 16.84 0.96 -5.10
CA ILE A 93 16.40 -0.03 -6.09
C ILE A 93 15.10 -0.71 -5.64
N VAL A 94 14.99 -1.11 -4.38
CA VAL A 94 13.76 -1.71 -3.84
C VAL A 94 12.60 -0.72 -3.96
N HIS A 95 12.79 0.52 -3.52
CA HIS A 95 11.77 1.58 -3.64
C HIS A 95 11.32 1.78 -5.09
N ARG A 96 12.27 1.94 -6.02
CA ARG A 96 11.99 2.13 -7.44
C ARG A 96 11.26 0.94 -8.06
N ARG A 97 11.56 -0.29 -7.63
CA ARG A 97 10.86 -1.49 -8.11
C ARG A 97 9.39 -1.50 -7.68
N VAL A 98 9.11 -1.14 -6.43
CA VAL A 98 7.72 -1.00 -5.93
C VAL A 98 7.00 0.11 -6.71
N TYR A 99 7.64 1.28 -6.86
CA TYR A 99 7.06 2.39 -7.60
C TYR A 99 6.80 2.04 -9.08
N LYS A 100 7.74 1.34 -9.72
CA LYS A 100 7.59 0.87 -11.11
C LYS A 100 6.44 -0.12 -11.25
N TRP A 101 6.25 -1.02 -10.28
CA TRP A 101 5.11 -1.94 -10.27
C TRP A 101 3.78 -1.18 -10.20
N LEU A 102 3.74 -0.04 -9.51
CA LEU A 102 2.55 0.79 -9.37
C LEU A 102 2.26 1.68 -10.59
N LYS A 103 3.28 1.95 -11.43
CA LYS A 103 3.17 2.89 -12.56
C LYS A 103 1.95 2.64 -13.47
N PRO A 104 1.63 1.40 -13.89
CA PRO A 104 0.52 1.15 -14.82
C PRO A 104 -0.87 1.47 -14.26
N TYR A 105 -1.04 1.55 -12.94
CA TYR A 105 -2.34 1.82 -12.33
C TYR A 105 -2.65 3.32 -12.40
N THR A 106 -3.69 3.66 -13.16
CA THR A 106 -4.11 5.04 -13.47
C THR A 106 -5.61 5.23 -13.25
N THR A 107 -6.24 4.38 -12.42
CA THR A 107 -7.66 4.49 -12.12
C THR A 107 -7.96 5.83 -11.44
N LYS A 108 -8.97 6.54 -11.96
CA LYS A 108 -9.41 7.84 -11.45
C LYS A 108 -10.21 7.67 -10.16
N ILE A 109 -9.74 8.28 -9.09
CA ILE A 109 -10.40 8.28 -7.78
C ILE A 109 -11.03 9.65 -7.56
N SER A 110 -12.37 9.69 -7.62
CA SER A 110 -13.15 10.94 -7.61
C SER A 110 -12.83 11.86 -6.44
N ILE A 111 -12.60 11.31 -5.24
CA ILE A 111 -12.24 12.09 -4.06
C ILE A 111 -10.84 12.71 -4.16
N LEU A 112 -9.86 11.98 -4.71
CA LEU A 112 -8.49 12.49 -4.86
C LEU A 112 -8.41 13.59 -5.93
N ILE A 113 -9.17 13.44 -7.02
CA ILE A 113 -9.31 14.46 -8.05
C ILE A 113 -9.94 15.74 -7.49
N ARG A 114 -11.04 15.60 -6.73
CA ARG A 114 -11.71 16.73 -6.06
C ARG A 114 -10.81 17.46 -5.06
N MET A 115 -9.88 16.75 -4.43
CA MET A 115 -8.90 17.32 -3.49
C MET A 115 -7.66 17.88 -4.18
N GLY A 116 -7.57 17.86 -5.51
CA GLY A 116 -6.39 18.30 -6.25
C GLY A 116 -5.15 17.41 -6.08
N LEU A 117 -5.31 16.19 -5.56
CA LEU A 117 -4.22 15.25 -5.33
C LEU A 117 -3.93 14.38 -6.57
N GLN A 118 -4.94 14.19 -7.41
CA GLN A 118 -4.86 13.38 -8.63
C GLN A 118 -5.37 14.18 -9.84
N LYS A 119 -4.69 14.03 -10.97
CA LYS A 119 -5.07 14.61 -12.27
C LYS A 119 -6.16 13.79 -12.97
N GLN A 120 -6.77 14.38 -13.98
CA GLN A 120 -7.78 13.72 -14.83
C GLN A 120 -7.20 12.59 -15.71
N ASP A 121 -5.88 12.53 -15.86
CA ASP A 121 -5.15 11.44 -16.54
C ASP A 121 -4.87 10.24 -15.61
N GLY A 122 -5.24 10.34 -14.32
CA GLY A 122 -5.05 9.28 -13.33
C GLY A 122 -3.69 9.32 -12.60
N GLU A 123 -2.77 10.20 -12.99
CA GLU A 123 -1.50 10.41 -12.29
C GLU A 123 -1.66 11.36 -11.10
N PHE A 124 -0.73 11.30 -10.15
CA PHE A 124 -0.73 12.14 -8.95
C PHE A 124 0.01 13.47 -9.15
N GLU A 125 -0.41 14.52 -8.45
CA GLU A 125 0.24 15.82 -8.52
C GLU A 125 1.46 15.92 -7.58
N PRO A 126 2.65 16.35 -8.05
CA PRO A 126 3.86 16.54 -7.23
C PRO A 126 3.75 17.61 -6.15
N THR A 127 2.83 18.55 -6.35
CA THR A 127 2.56 19.66 -5.46
C THR A 127 1.05 19.82 -5.40
N PRO A 128 0.39 19.41 -4.31
CA PRO A 128 -1.00 19.77 -4.08
C PRO A 128 -1.11 21.30 -4.13
N GLN A 129 -2.05 21.82 -4.94
CA GLN A 129 -2.38 23.26 -4.95
C GLN A 129 -3.04 23.68 -3.64
#